data_AF-F9HGC3-F1
#
_entry.id   AF-F9HGC3-F1
#
_cell.length_a   1.000
_cell.length_b   1.000
_cell.length_c   1.000
_cell.angle_alpha   90.00
_cell.angle_beta   90.00
_cell.angle_gamma   90.00
#
_symmetry.space_group_name_H-M   'P 1'
#
loop_
_entity.id
_entity.type
_entity.pdbx_description
1 polymer ?
#
loop_
_entity_poly.entity_id
_entity_poly.type
_entity_poly.pdbx_seq_one_letter_code
_entity_poly.pdbx_strand_id
1 'polypeptide(L)' 'MTIYNINLGIGWASSGVEYAQAYRAQLFRQIEQPAKFIFTDMILADNIQHLTENIGFHDDEIIWLYNAFTELRL' A
#
# COMPACT_ATOMS: atom_id res chain seq x y z
N MET A 1 -17.08 -2.72 -7.52
CA MET A 1 -16.78 -3.26 -6.16
C MET A 1 -15.29 -3.04 -5.91
N THR A 2 -14.88 -2.61 -4.72
CA THR A 2 -13.47 -2.35 -4.39
C THR A 2 -12.99 -3.32 -3.33
N ILE A 3 -11.82 -3.93 -3.52
CA ILE A 3 -11.20 -4.86 -2.56
C ILE A 3 -10.25 -4.09 -1.63
N TYR A 4 -10.42 -4.25 -0.33
CA TYR A 4 -9.55 -3.62 0.67
C TYR A 4 -8.64 -4.66 1.32
N ASN A 5 -7.34 -4.43 1.22
CA ASN A 5 -6.30 -5.29 1.77
C ASN A 5 -5.70 -4.57 2.99
N ILE A 6 -5.60 -5.22 4.14
CA ILE A 6 -5.10 -4.58 5.37
C ILE A 6 -3.81 -5.28 5.79
N ASN A 7 -2.77 -4.49 6.07
CA ASN A 7 -1.52 -4.93 6.68
C ASN A 7 -1.12 -3.94 7.80
N LEU A 8 -0.20 -4.37 8.65
CA LEU A 8 0.37 -3.55 9.71
C LEU A 8 1.27 -2.48 9.10
N GLY A 9 2.41 -2.85 8.54
CA GLY A 9 3.42 -1.88 8.07
C GLY A 9 4.19 -2.34 6.83
N ILE A 10 5.19 -1.54 6.45
CA ILE A 10 6.08 -1.77 5.30
C ILE A 10 7.44 -1.09 5.58
N GLY A 11 8.51 -1.59 4.97
CA GLY A 11 9.86 -1.00 5.08
C GLY A 11 10.77 -1.38 3.91
N TRP A 12 12.01 -0.86 3.91
CA TRP A 12 12.99 -1.16 2.85
C TRP A 12 13.31 -2.65 2.72
N ALA A 13 13.44 -3.36 3.84
CA ALA A 13 13.66 -4.80 3.89
C ALA A 13 12.36 -5.52 4.31
N SER A 14 11.33 -5.38 3.47
CA SER A 14 10.02 -6.01 3.72
C SER A 14 10.05 -7.54 3.64
N SER A 15 9.05 -8.18 4.23
CA SER A 15 8.95 -9.64 4.30
C SER A 15 8.14 -10.21 3.13
N GLY A 16 8.04 -11.54 3.06
CA GLY A 16 7.23 -12.23 2.06
C GLY A 16 5.74 -11.83 2.07
N VAL A 17 5.22 -11.32 3.20
CA VAL A 17 3.83 -10.83 3.29
C VAL A 17 3.62 -9.62 2.39
N GLU A 18 4.50 -8.63 2.46
CA GLU A 18 4.38 -7.40 1.67
C GLU A 18 4.62 -7.69 0.19
N TYR A 19 5.60 -8.55 -0.15
CA TYR A 19 5.82 -8.99 -1.54
C TYR A 19 4.61 -9.73 -2.11
N ALA A 20 3.93 -10.57 -1.30
CA ALA A 20 2.71 -11.23 -1.73
C ALA A 20 1.57 -10.22 -1.96
N GLN A 21 1.48 -9.15 -1.17
CA GLN A 21 0.50 -8.08 -1.39
C GLN A 21 0.80 -7.28 -2.66
N ALA A 22 2.06 -6.93 -2.91
CA ALA A 22 2.47 -6.24 -4.13
C ALA A 22 2.21 -7.08 -5.38
N TYR A 23 2.53 -8.38 -5.32
CA TYR A 23 2.19 -9.32 -6.39
C TYR A 23 0.67 -9.39 -6.61
N ARG A 24 -0.13 -9.44 -5.53
CA ARG A 24 -1.58 -9.41 -5.61
C ARG A 24 -2.12 -8.12 -6.23
N ALA A 25 -1.49 -6.97 -5.97
CA ALA A 25 -1.85 -5.70 -6.61
C ALA A 25 -1.67 -5.77 -8.14
N GLN A 26 -0.57 -6.36 -8.61
CA GLN A 26 -0.34 -6.59 -10.04
C GLN A 26 -1.45 -7.44 -10.67
N LEU A 27 -1.86 -8.52 -9.99
CA LEU A 27 -2.97 -9.36 -10.47
C LEU A 27 -4.30 -8.59 -10.52
N PHE A 28 -4.60 -7.79 -9.50
CA PHE A 28 -5.81 -6.97 -9.50
C PHE A 28 -5.84 -5.95 -10.64
N ARG A 29 -4.71 -5.32 -10.97
CA ARG A 29 -4.59 -4.44 -12.14
C ARG A 29 -4.87 -5.18 -13.45
N GLN A 30 -4.34 -6.40 -13.61
CA GLN A 30 -4.53 -7.20 -14.83
C GLN A 30 -5.99 -7.59 -15.09
N ILE A 31 -6.77 -7.77 -14.03
CA ILE A 31 -8.20 -8.12 -14.13
C ILE A 31 -9.12 -6.90 -13.98
N GLU A 32 -8.58 -5.68 -14.04
CA GLU A 32 -9.31 -4.42 -13.89
C GLU A 32 -10.16 -4.35 -12.60
N GLN A 33 -9.69 -4.99 -11.53
CA GLN A 33 -10.38 -5.03 -10.24
C GLN A 33 -9.85 -3.91 -9.34
N PRO A 34 -10.65 -2.89 -9.00
CA PRO A 34 -10.20 -1.84 -8.09
C PRO A 34 -9.82 -2.42 -6.72
N ALA A 35 -8.64 -2.05 -6.24
CA ALA A 35 -8.13 -2.49 -4.95
C ALA A 35 -7.46 -1.33 -4.21
N LYS A 36 -7.52 -1.39 -2.87
CA LYS A 36 -6.78 -0.51 -1.97
C LYS A 36 -5.97 -1.33 -0.97
N PHE A 37 -4.80 -0.83 -0.61
CA PHE A 37 -3.89 -1.44 0.36
C PHE A 37 -3.71 -0.48 1.54
N ILE A 38 -4.18 -0.93 2.69
CA ILE A 38 -4.25 -0.15 3.92
C ILE A 38 -3.09 -0.57 4.82
N PHE A 39 -2.28 0.41 5.22
CA PHE A 39 -1.25 0.26 6.24
C PHE A 39 -1.67 0.99 7.51
N THR A 40 -1.56 0.32 8.65
CA THR A 40 -2.12 0.78 9.94
C THR A 40 -1.07 1.23 10.94
N ASP A 41 0.19 0.87 10.72
CA ASP A 41 1.30 1.24 11.58
C ASP A 41 1.74 2.70 11.35
N MET A 42 2.35 3.29 12.38
CA MET A 42 2.89 4.64 12.30
C MET A 42 4.29 4.60 11.68
N ILE A 43 4.39 5.01 10.41
CA ILE A 43 5.63 4.99 9.64
C ILE A 43 6.10 6.43 9.43
N LEU A 44 7.10 6.85 10.21
CA LEU A 44 7.64 8.22 10.17
C LEU A 44 9.15 8.28 9.87
N ALA A 45 9.85 7.15 9.93
CA ALA A 45 11.29 7.09 9.66
C ALA A 45 11.59 7.38 8.18
N ASP A 46 10.67 6.99 7.29
CA ASP A 46 10.71 7.25 5.85
C ASP A 46 9.33 7.73 5.40
N ASN A 47 9.27 8.44 4.26
CA ASN A 47 7.99 8.69 3.62
C ASN A 47 7.40 7.36 3.15
N ILE A 48 6.18 7.03 3.59
CA ILE A 48 5.51 5.79 3.24
C ILE A 48 5.36 5.60 1.72
N GLN A 49 5.22 6.70 0.96
CA GLN A 49 5.14 6.64 -0.50
C GLN A 49 6.40 6.00 -1.12
N HIS A 50 7.60 6.36 -0.64
CA HIS A 50 8.85 5.75 -1.12
C HIS A 50 8.89 4.24 -0.85
N LEU A 51 8.38 3.81 0.31
CA LEU A 51 8.38 2.39 0.70
C LEU A 51 7.40 1.58 -0.15
N THR A 52 6.22 2.14 -0.43
CA THR A 52 5.19 1.48 -1.25
C THR A 52 5.57 1.45 -2.73
N GLU A 53 6.17 2.53 -3.25
CA GLU A 53 6.69 2.59 -4.61
C GLU A 53 7.83 1.58 -4.82
N ASN A 54 8.75 1.47 -3.86
CA ASN A 54 9.88 0.55 -3.93
C ASN A 54 9.46 -0.92 -4.12
N ILE A 55 8.29 -1.33 -3.61
CA ILE A 55 7.78 -2.70 -3.80
C ILE A 55 6.75 -2.81 -4.94
N GLY A 56 6.42 -1.70 -5.62
CA GLY A 56 5.65 -1.67 -6.86
C GLY A 56 4.14 -1.43 -6.72
N PHE A 57 3.69 -0.80 -5.63
CA PHE A 57 2.35 -0.24 -5.55
C PHE A 57 2.26 1.09 -6.30
N HIS A 58 1.08 1.41 -6.82
CA HIS A 58 0.79 2.77 -7.28
C HIS A 58 0.23 3.62 -6.12
N ASP A 59 0.52 4.92 -6.10
CA ASP A 59 0.11 5.81 -5.01
C ASP A 59 -1.42 5.84 -4.83
N ASP A 60 -2.17 5.73 -5.93
CA ASP A 60 -3.62 5.67 -5.92
C ASP A 60 -4.16 4.34 -5.36
N GLU A 61 -3.35 3.31 -5.15
CA GLU A 61 -3.74 2.06 -4.51
C GLU A 61 -3.57 2.12 -2.98
N ILE A 62 -2.85 3.10 -2.44
CA ILE A 62 -2.46 3.14 -1.03
C ILE A 62 -3.43 3.97 -0.18
N ILE A 63 -3.72 3.46 1.01
CA ILE A 63 -4.35 4.19 2.09
C ILE A 63 -3.47 4.03 3.32
N TRP A 64 -2.89 5.11 3.81
CA TRP A 64 -2.22 5.09 5.11
C TRP A 64 -3.18 5.61 6.17
N LEU A 65 -3.40 4.83 7.24
CA LEU A 65 -4.38 5.13 8.28
C LEU A 65 -4.31 6.58 8.78
N TYR A 66 -3.11 7.10 9.01
CA TYR A 66 -2.91 8.44 9.57
C TYR A 66 -3.02 9.56 8.53
N ASN A 67 -2.79 9.27 7.24
CA ASN A 67 -3.00 10.24 6.16
C ASN A 67 -4.46 10.28 5.68
N ALA A 68 -5.23 9.21 5.87
CA ALA A 68 -6.62 9.07 5.41
C ALA A 68 -7.60 10.14 5.93
N PHE A 69 -7.22 10.87 6.99
CA PHE A 69 -8.01 11.95 7.58
C PHE A 69 -7.56 13.34 7.11
N THR A 70 -6.75 13.41 6.06
CA THR A 70 -6.21 14.66 5.50
C THR A 70 -6.53 14.75 4.01
N GLU A 71 -6.41 15.94 3.42
CA GLU A 71 -6.51 16.13 1.96
C GLU A 71 -5.18 15.92 1.23
N LEU A 72 -4.10 15.62 1.97
CA LEU A 72 -2.78 15.38 1.41
C LEU A 72 -2.79 14.05 0.66
N ARG A 73 -2.28 14.07 -0.57
CA ARG A 73 -2.06 12.86 -1.36
C ARG A 73 -0.67 12.31 -1.08
N LEU A 74 -0.55 10.99 -1.19
CA LEU A 74 0.74 10.30 -1.25
C LEU A 74 1.50 10.73 -2.51
#